data_AF-A0A8S1ILM6-F1
#
_entry.id   AF-A0A8S1ILM6-F1
#
_cell.length_a   1.000
_cell.length_b   1.000
_cell.length_c   1.000
_cell.angle_alpha   90.00
_cell.angle_beta   90.00
_cell.angle_gamma   90.00
#
_symmetry.space_group_name_H-M   'P 1'
#
loop_
_entity.id
_entity.type
_entity.pdbx_description
1 polymer ?
#
loop_
_entity_poly.entity_id
_entity_poly.type
_entity_poly.pdbx_seq_one_letter_code
_entity_poly.pdbx_strand_id
1 'polypeptide(L)'
;MQVSASFGDDVWDAKNFGQVMFAIRTRNGGVFLKVQKMFGDTSQIEDVPADAAWKRERNQGNVGQGVREQQRKNYIANRQLEEERTTLFKGAMGKFRKGDLQGALIDFENVVAMEPRKYIGDNFARYTDIYPYAQYNIACCYSAMNQLEAGLEALEGALSSGFDDFDKVRTDANLAALSNTEGFEQLIRKYDEPIINENAVRVLKNLFSFGRGQDED
;
A
#
# COMPACT_ATOMS: atom_id res chain seq x y z
N MET A 1 -5.01 -44.08 1.74
CA MET A 1 -6.42 -43.96 2.20
C MET A 1 -7.32 -44.32 1.03
N GLN A 2 -8.42 -45.03 1.24
CA GLN A 2 -9.29 -45.47 0.15
C GLN A 2 -10.72 -44.94 0.33
N VAL A 3 -11.35 -44.49 -0.76
CA VAL A 3 -12.72 -43.97 -0.78
C VAL A 3 -13.52 -44.64 -1.90
N SER A 4 -14.79 -44.92 -1.65
CA SER A 4 -15.72 -45.43 -2.65
C SER A 4 -15.88 -44.46 -3.83
N ALA A 5 -15.97 -44.98 -5.05
CA ALA A 5 -16.33 -44.21 -6.23
C ALA A 5 -17.73 -43.58 -6.09
N SER A 6 -17.98 -42.50 -6.83
CA SER A 6 -19.29 -41.81 -6.80
C SER A 6 -20.43 -42.66 -7.36
N PHE A 7 -20.11 -43.63 -8.23
CA PHE A 7 -21.06 -44.56 -8.84
C PHE A 7 -20.46 -45.98 -8.85
N GLY A 8 -21.23 -46.98 -8.41
CA GLY A 8 -20.78 -48.37 -8.27
C GLY A 8 -20.21 -48.74 -6.90
N ASP A 9 -19.80 -50.00 -6.75
CA ASP A 9 -19.28 -50.58 -5.50
C ASP A 9 -17.73 -50.55 -5.42
N ASP A 10 -17.07 -49.96 -6.41
CA ASP A 10 -15.61 -49.92 -6.49
C ASP A 10 -14.99 -48.92 -5.49
N VAL A 11 -13.86 -49.30 -4.91
CA VAL A 11 -13.10 -48.51 -3.93
C VAL A 11 -11.74 -48.15 -4.48
N TRP A 12 -11.42 -46.85 -4.50
CA TRP A 12 -10.22 -46.31 -5.16
C TRP A 12 -9.29 -45.64 -4.13
N ASP A 13 -7.98 -45.60 -4.41
CA ASP A 13 -7.01 -44.89 -3.57
C ASP A 13 -7.22 -43.36 -3.66
N ALA A 14 -7.56 -42.75 -2.52
CA ALA A 14 -7.66 -41.31 -2.37
C ALA A 14 -6.28 -40.72 -2.07
N LYS A 15 -5.76 -39.92 -3.00
CA LYS A 15 -4.41 -39.31 -2.90
C LYS A 15 -4.40 -38.01 -2.10
N ASN A 16 -5.54 -37.32 -1.96
CA ASN A 16 -5.63 -36.08 -1.17
C ASN A 16 -7.02 -35.86 -0.54
N PHE A 17 -7.09 -34.97 0.45
CA PHE A 17 -8.32 -34.65 1.20
C PHE A 17 -9.45 -34.11 0.32
N GLY A 18 -9.12 -33.36 -0.74
CA GLY A 18 -10.10 -32.82 -1.69
C GLY A 18 -10.90 -33.90 -2.40
N GLN A 19 -10.24 -34.99 -2.82
CA GLN A 19 -10.89 -36.14 -3.46
C GLN A 19 -11.85 -36.87 -2.50
N VAL A 20 -11.46 -37.00 -1.23
CA VAL A 20 -12.32 -37.60 -0.19
C VAL A 20 -13.57 -36.76 0.04
N MET A 21 -13.43 -35.44 0.16
CA MET A 21 -14.56 -34.52 0.36
C MET A 21 -15.48 -34.45 -0.85
N PHE A 22 -14.93 -34.55 -2.07
CA PHE A 22 -15.72 -34.59 -3.29
C PHE A 22 -16.57 -35.86 -3.38
N ALA A 23 -16.02 -37.02 -3.02
CA ALA A 23 -16.75 -38.29 -2.98
C ALA A 23 -17.85 -38.28 -1.92
N ILE A 24 -17.61 -37.69 -0.74
CA ILE A 24 -18.62 -37.52 0.31
C ILE A 24 -19.76 -36.60 -0.17
N ARG A 25 -19.43 -35.51 -0.88
CA ARG A 25 -20.41 -34.52 -1.32
C ARG A 25 -21.26 -35.00 -2.51
N THR A 26 -20.72 -35.83 -3.38
CA THR A 26 -21.39 -36.22 -4.63
C THR A 26 -22.01 -37.62 -4.61
N ARG A 27 -21.75 -38.44 -3.58
CA ARG A 27 -22.33 -39.79 -3.48
C ARG A 27 -23.74 -39.77 -2.92
N ASN A 28 -24.63 -40.50 -3.57
CA ASN A 28 -25.99 -40.77 -3.10
C ASN A 28 -26.02 -42.19 -2.50
N GLY A 29 -25.78 -42.31 -1.19
CA GLY A 29 -25.68 -43.59 -0.46
C GLY A 29 -24.61 -43.59 0.65
N GLY A 30 -24.48 -44.69 1.40
CA GLY A 30 -23.53 -44.79 2.51
C GLY A 30 -22.08 -44.80 2.06
N VAL A 31 -21.27 -43.85 2.53
CA VAL A 31 -19.84 -43.70 2.16
C VAL A 31 -18.98 -44.71 2.93
N PHE A 32 -18.18 -45.50 2.19
CA PHE A 32 -17.21 -46.42 2.80
C PHE A 32 -15.80 -45.80 2.77
N LEU A 33 -15.16 -45.76 3.93
CA LEU A 33 -13.82 -45.22 4.13
C LEU A 33 -12.93 -46.27 4.77
N LYS A 34 -11.80 -46.58 4.13
CA LYS A 34 -10.74 -47.41 4.74
C LYS A 34 -9.59 -46.50 5.14
N VAL A 35 -9.46 -46.29 6.45
CA VAL A 35 -8.42 -45.47 7.07
C VAL A 35 -7.34 -46.38 7.62
N GLN A 36 -6.08 -46.12 7.26
CA GLN A 36 -4.94 -46.85 7.81
C GLN A 36 -4.58 -46.27 9.18
N LYS A 37 -4.46 -47.13 10.19
CA LYS A 37 -4.00 -46.72 11.52
C LYS A 37 -2.47 -46.62 11.49
N MET A 38 -1.94 -45.40 11.60
CA MET A 38 -0.49 -45.16 11.44
C MET A 38 0.29 -44.99 12.75
N PHE A 39 -0.29 -45.27 13.93
CA PHE A 39 0.43 -45.26 15.22
C PHE A 39 1.34 -44.03 15.49
N GLY A 40 1.01 -42.86 14.92
CA GLY A 40 1.83 -41.64 15.05
C GLY A 40 2.98 -41.51 14.05
N ASP A 41 3.15 -42.45 13.12
CA ASP A 41 4.10 -42.37 12.02
C ASP A 41 3.60 -41.39 10.95
N THR A 42 4.27 -40.23 10.85
CA THR A 42 3.96 -39.15 9.92
C THR A 42 4.83 -39.16 8.66
N SER A 43 5.61 -40.23 8.44
CA SER A 43 6.58 -40.32 7.33
C SER A 43 5.97 -40.16 5.92
N GLN A 44 4.67 -40.40 5.75
CA GLN A 44 3.96 -40.24 4.46
C GLN A 44 3.25 -38.89 4.28
N ILE A 45 3.32 -37.99 5.26
CA ILE A 45 2.90 -36.61 5.07
C ILE A 45 4.10 -35.91 4.40
N GLU A 46 4.12 -35.98 3.06
CA GLU A 46 5.13 -35.37 2.21
C GLU A 46 5.45 -33.92 2.62
N ASP A 47 6.74 -33.58 2.48
CA ASP A 47 7.39 -32.30 2.72
C ASP A 47 6.42 -31.11 2.72
N VAL A 48 6.21 -30.56 3.91
CA VAL A 48 5.51 -29.29 4.05
C VAL A 48 6.45 -28.23 3.49
N PRO A 49 6.13 -27.58 2.36
CA PRO A 49 6.99 -26.51 1.86
C PRO A 49 7.15 -25.45 2.94
N ALA A 50 8.32 -24.83 3.03
CA ALA A 50 8.68 -23.92 4.12
C ALA A 50 7.65 -22.77 4.32
N ASP A 51 6.85 -22.48 3.29
CA ASP A 51 5.76 -21.50 3.30
C ASP A 51 4.46 -21.98 4.00
N ALA A 52 4.34 -23.26 4.36
CA ALA A 52 3.17 -23.82 5.03
C ALA A 52 3.36 -23.96 6.55
N ALA A 53 4.62 -24.03 7.03
CA ALA A 53 4.92 -24.04 8.46
C ALA A 53 4.54 -22.71 9.15
N TRP A 54 4.88 -21.56 8.54
CA TRP A 54 4.58 -20.24 9.13
C TRP A 54 3.08 -19.93 9.19
N LYS A 55 2.30 -20.37 8.19
CA LYS A 55 0.84 -20.19 8.18
C LYS A 55 0.19 -20.99 9.31
N ARG A 56 0.70 -22.19 9.59
CA ARG A 56 0.24 -23.01 10.72
C ARG A 56 0.63 -22.39 12.06
N GLU A 57 1.86 -21.92 12.24
CA GLU A 57 2.30 -21.25 13.47
C GLU A 57 1.46 -20.01 13.78
N ARG A 58 1.20 -19.16 12.78
CA ARG A 58 0.31 -17.99 12.92
C ARG A 58 -1.13 -18.37 13.28
N ASN A 59 -1.68 -19.40 12.66
CA ASN A 59 -3.06 -19.84 12.92
C ASN A 59 -3.21 -20.54 14.28
N GLN A 60 -2.13 -21.06 14.84
CA GLN A 60 -2.10 -21.73 16.15
C GLN A 60 -1.81 -20.80 17.32
N GLY A 61 -1.57 -19.51 17.07
CA GLY A 61 -1.28 -18.51 18.11
C GLY A 61 0.08 -18.67 18.77
N ASN A 62 0.97 -19.52 18.23
CA ASN A 62 2.29 -19.76 18.77
C ASN A 62 3.33 -18.98 17.95
N VAL A 63 3.96 -17.96 18.55
CA VAL A 63 5.02 -17.18 17.88
C VAL A 63 6.33 -17.96 17.99
N GLY A 64 6.50 -18.94 17.11
CA GLY A 64 7.72 -19.75 16.99
C GLY A 64 8.95 -18.95 16.53
N GLN A 65 10.12 -19.58 16.53
CA GLN A 65 11.37 -18.97 16.06
C GLN A 65 11.29 -18.57 14.57
N GLY A 66 10.58 -19.33 13.74
CA GLY A 66 10.44 -19.06 12.30
C GLY A 66 9.67 -17.77 11.99
N VAL A 67 8.56 -17.51 12.71
CA VAL A 67 7.80 -16.24 12.56
C VAL A 67 8.65 -15.03 12.96
N ARG A 68 9.44 -15.13 14.04
CA ARG A 68 10.35 -14.04 14.47
C ARG A 68 11.45 -13.78 13.45
N GLU A 69 12.03 -14.84 12.88
CA GLU A 69 13.06 -14.71 11.85
C GLU A 69 12.49 -14.03 10.59
N GLN A 70 11.29 -14.42 10.14
CA GLN A 70 10.65 -13.81 8.98
C GLN A 70 10.29 -12.34 9.22
N GLN A 71 9.77 -12.00 10.40
CA GLN A 71 9.52 -10.60 10.77
C GLN A 71 10.82 -9.78 10.74
N ARG A 72 11.92 -10.33 11.28
CA ARG A 72 13.23 -9.68 11.23
C ARG A 72 13.73 -9.50 9.79
N LYS A 73 13.59 -10.51 8.93
CA LYS A 73 13.96 -10.41 7.50
C LYS A 73 13.14 -9.34 6.78
N ASN A 74 11.83 -9.32 6.98
CA ASN A 74 10.94 -8.33 6.39
C ASN A 74 11.28 -6.92 6.89
N TYR A 75 11.55 -6.75 8.19
CA TYR A 75 11.96 -5.48 8.77
C TYR A 75 13.28 -4.97 8.16
N ILE A 76 14.30 -5.82 8.07
CA ILE A 76 15.59 -5.46 7.46
C ILE A 76 15.41 -5.10 5.98
N ALA A 77 14.65 -5.90 5.22
CA ALA A 77 14.39 -5.65 3.80
C ALA A 77 13.64 -4.32 3.58
N ASN A 78 12.62 -4.04 4.38
CA ASN A 78 11.88 -2.77 4.29
C ASN A 78 12.79 -1.58 4.59
N ARG A 79 13.67 -1.70 5.59
CA ARG A 79 14.63 -0.64 5.93
C ARG A 79 15.65 -0.41 4.82
N GLN A 80 16.15 -1.47 4.19
CA GLN A 80 17.05 -1.36 3.04
C GLN A 80 16.38 -0.66 1.86
N LEU A 81 15.13 -1.02 1.54
CA LEU A 81 14.36 -0.36 0.48
C LEU A 81 14.12 1.13 0.77
N GLU A 82 13.93 1.49 2.03
CA GLU A 82 13.80 2.89 2.45
C GLU A 82 15.12 3.67 2.30
N GLU A 83 16.24 3.08 2.71
CA GLU A 83 17.58 3.65 2.52
C GLU A 83 17.91 3.84 1.03
N GLU A 84 17.57 2.86 0.19
CA GLU A 84 17.74 2.93 -1.27
C GLU A 84 16.91 4.04 -1.89
N ARG A 85 15.61 4.14 -1.54
CA ARG A 85 14.74 5.24 -2.01
C ARG A 85 15.28 6.60 -1.61
N THR A 86 15.73 6.74 -0.36
CA THR A 86 16.30 7.99 0.15
C THR A 86 17.59 8.37 -0.59
N THR A 87 18.44 7.39 -0.87
CA THR A 87 19.70 7.60 -1.59
C THR A 87 19.44 8.03 -3.03
N LEU A 88 18.50 7.36 -3.71
CA LEU A 88 18.11 7.68 -5.06
C LEU A 88 17.48 9.07 -5.17
N PHE A 89 16.58 9.42 -4.23
CA PHE A 89 15.97 10.75 -4.17
C PHE A 89 17.02 11.86 -3.98
N LYS A 90 18.01 11.65 -3.09
CA LYS A 90 19.12 12.60 -2.91
C LYS A 90 19.96 12.75 -4.18
N GLY A 91 20.20 11.64 -4.89
CA GLY A 91 20.87 11.64 -6.20
C GLY A 91 20.10 12.47 -7.23
N ALA A 92 18.79 12.25 -7.34
CA ALA A 92 17.88 12.99 -8.20
C ALA A 92 17.92 14.50 -7.92
N MET A 93 17.82 14.90 -6.65
CA MET A 93 17.96 16.30 -6.23
C MET A 93 19.30 16.90 -6.62
N GLY A 94 20.38 16.11 -6.55
CA GLY A 94 21.71 16.52 -6.99
C GLY A 94 21.79 16.79 -8.50
N LYS A 95 21.16 15.94 -9.32
CA LYS A 95 21.05 16.14 -10.78
C LYS A 95 20.17 17.33 -11.13
N PHE A 96 19.03 17.45 -10.46
CA PHE A 96 18.08 18.56 -10.64
C PHE A 96 18.76 19.92 -10.43
N ARG A 97 19.50 20.07 -9.32
CA ARG A 97 20.25 21.30 -9.01
C ARG A 97 21.37 21.61 -10.01
N LYS A 98 21.89 20.61 -10.73
CA LYS A 98 22.89 20.79 -11.79
C LYS A 98 22.25 21.15 -13.15
N GLY A 99 20.92 21.13 -13.26
CA GLY A 99 20.19 21.36 -14.51
C GLY A 99 20.05 20.11 -15.39
N ASP A 100 20.46 18.93 -14.91
CA ASP A 100 20.21 17.66 -15.61
C ASP A 100 18.78 17.19 -15.32
N LEU A 101 17.81 17.82 -16.01
CA LEU A 101 16.38 17.59 -15.78
C LEU A 101 15.94 16.19 -16.18
N GLN A 102 16.44 15.66 -17.30
CA GLN A 102 16.08 14.31 -17.77
C GLN A 102 16.65 13.24 -16.84
N GLY A 103 17.93 13.37 -16.44
CA GLY A 103 18.54 12.43 -15.50
C GLY A 103 17.90 12.49 -14.11
N ALA A 104 17.47 13.68 -13.67
CA ALA A 104 16.72 13.84 -12.42
C ALA A 104 15.32 13.23 -12.50
N LEU A 105 14.58 13.47 -13.60
CA LEU A 105 13.25 12.92 -13.83
C LEU A 105 13.25 11.39 -13.71
N ILE A 106 14.19 10.71 -14.40
CA ILE A 106 14.31 9.25 -14.37
C ILE A 106 14.53 8.76 -12.93
N ASP A 107 15.42 9.40 -12.17
CA ASP A 107 15.69 9.00 -10.79
C ASP A 107 14.46 9.22 -9.89
N PHE A 108 13.73 10.35 -10.05
CA PHE A 108 12.50 10.58 -9.29
C PHE A 108 11.40 9.59 -9.64
N GLU A 109 11.20 9.25 -10.92
CA GLU A 109 10.23 8.23 -11.33
C GLU A 109 10.58 6.85 -10.75
N ASN A 110 11.86 6.51 -10.69
CA ASN A 110 12.30 5.30 -10.02
C ASN A 110 12.00 5.33 -8.51
N VAL A 111 12.13 6.48 -7.83
CA VAL A 111 11.70 6.61 -6.42
C VAL A 111 10.20 6.34 -6.27
N VAL A 112 9.38 6.92 -7.15
CA VAL A 112 7.93 6.71 -7.18
C VAL A 112 7.58 5.23 -7.47
N ALA A 113 8.33 4.58 -8.37
CA ALA A 113 8.13 3.17 -8.72
C ALA A 113 8.50 2.20 -7.58
N MET A 114 9.40 2.61 -6.68
CA MET A 114 9.78 1.86 -5.48
C MET A 114 8.74 1.98 -4.34
N GLU A 115 7.64 2.71 -4.54
CA GLU A 115 6.60 2.88 -3.52
C GLU A 115 5.92 1.54 -3.17
N PRO A 116 5.82 1.17 -1.89
CA PRO A 116 5.18 -0.08 -1.50
C PRO A 116 3.67 -0.03 -1.77
N ARG A 117 3.15 -1.00 -2.55
CA ARG A 117 1.71 -1.08 -2.96
C ARG A 117 0.68 -1.02 -1.81
N LYS A 118 1.07 -1.37 -0.59
CA LYS A 118 0.20 -1.40 0.59
C LYS A 118 0.89 -0.72 1.78
N TYR A 119 1.52 0.41 1.52
CA TYR A 119 2.14 1.20 2.59
C TYR A 119 1.08 1.74 3.54
N ILE A 120 1.35 1.61 4.84
CA ILE A 120 0.59 2.25 5.91
C ILE A 120 1.64 2.73 6.92
N GLY A 121 1.85 4.05 6.99
CA GLY A 121 2.69 4.68 7.99
C GLY A 121 1.98 4.78 9.34
N ASP A 122 2.73 5.14 10.38
CA ASP A 122 2.20 5.29 11.76
C ASP A 122 1.06 6.32 11.84
N ASN A 123 1.10 7.35 10.99
CA ASN A 123 0.08 8.38 10.87
C ASN A 123 -1.06 8.01 9.90
N PHE A 124 -1.26 6.72 9.60
CA PHE A 124 -2.19 6.22 8.58
C PHE A 124 -1.91 6.72 7.15
N ALA A 125 -0.70 7.24 6.90
CA ALA A 125 -0.25 7.66 5.59
C ALA A 125 -0.25 6.45 4.63
N ARG A 126 -0.79 6.64 3.42
CA ARG A 126 -0.87 5.58 2.39
C ARG A 126 0.32 5.57 1.43
N TYR A 127 1.18 6.57 1.58
CA TYR A 127 2.40 6.76 0.82
C TYR A 127 3.52 7.04 1.78
N THR A 128 4.73 6.68 1.38
CA THR A 128 5.94 7.00 2.13
C THR A 128 6.22 8.50 2.08
N ASP A 129 6.89 9.01 3.10
CA ASP A 129 7.10 10.46 3.25
C ASP A 129 7.75 11.12 2.03
N ILE A 130 8.61 10.39 1.30
CA ILE A 130 9.37 10.91 0.15
C ILE A 130 8.51 10.96 -1.13
N TYR A 131 7.46 10.13 -1.22
CA TYR A 131 6.61 10.00 -2.40
C TYR A 131 6.00 11.33 -2.89
N PRO A 132 5.29 12.12 -2.06
CA PRO A 132 4.72 13.40 -2.49
C PRO A 132 5.80 14.39 -2.96
N TYR A 133 6.96 14.42 -2.31
CA TYR A 133 8.08 15.28 -2.72
C TYR A 133 8.72 14.82 -4.04
N ALA A 134 8.77 13.51 -4.31
CA ALA A 134 9.25 13.00 -5.59
C ALA A 134 8.30 13.39 -6.72
N GLN A 135 7.00 13.18 -6.55
CA GLN A 135 5.96 13.63 -7.51
C GLN A 135 6.02 15.14 -7.77
N TYR A 136 6.20 15.95 -6.71
CA TYR A 136 6.36 17.39 -6.84
C TYR A 136 7.57 17.75 -7.71
N ASN A 137 8.73 17.12 -7.46
CA ASN A 137 9.93 17.40 -8.26
C ASN A 137 9.82 16.86 -9.70
N ILE A 138 9.06 15.78 -9.93
CA ILE A 138 8.69 15.31 -11.28
C ILE A 138 7.90 16.40 -12.00
N ALA A 139 6.91 17.02 -11.34
CA ALA A 139 6.16 18.12 -11.90
C ALA A 139 7.05 19.32 -12.25
N CYS A 140 8.01 19.66 -11.37
CA CYS A 140 9.03 20.69 -11.65
C CYS A 140 9.88 20.35 -12.88
N CYS A 141 10.34 19.11 -13.02
CA CYS A 141 11.08 18.66 -14.20
C CYS A 141 10.25 18.81 -15.48
N TYR A 142 9.00 18.33 -15.48
CA TYR A 142 8.11 18.40 -16.63
C TYR A 142 7.76 19.84 -17.01
N SER A 143 7.52 20.71 -16.02
CA SER A 143 7.34 22.15 -16.22
C SER A 143 8.55 22.78 -16.91
N ALA A 144 9.76 22.51 -16.40
CA ALA A 144 10.99 23.04 -16.98
C ALA A 144 11.27 22.53 -18.41
N MET A 145 10.74 21.35 -18.76
CA MET A 145 10.78 20.79 -20.12
C MET A 145 9.57 21.18 -20.99
N ASN A 146 8.68 22.04 -20.49
CA ASN A 146 7.46 22.49 -21.16
C ASN A 146 6.49 21.35 -21.54
N GLN A 147 6.51 20.25 -20.79
CA GLN A 147 5.61 19.10 -20.92
C GLN A 147 4.45 19.24 -19.93
N LEU A 148 3.51 20.13 -20.27
CA LEU A 148 2.53 20.67 -19.32
C LEU A 148 1.52 19.61 -18.82
N GLU A 149 1.01 18.74 -19.70
CA GLU A 149 0.04 17.70 -19.33
C GLU A 149 0.62 16.72 -18.29
N ALA A 150 1.81 16.18 -18.57
CA ALA A 150 2.52 15.29 -17.64
C ALA A 150 2.90 16.00 -16.32
N GLY A 151 3.26 17.29 -16.40
CA GLY A 151 3.53 18.10 -15.23
C GLY A 151 2.32 18.32 -14.33
N LEU A 152 1.13 18.53 -14.91
CA LEU A 152 -0.12 18.65 -14.15
C LEU A 152 -0.51 17.32 -13.49
N GLU A 153 -0.38 16.19 -14.21
CA GLU A 153 -0.65 14.86 -13.65
C GLU A 153 0.27 14.55 -12.46
N ALA A 154 1.57 14.83 -12.60
CA ALA A 154 2.53 14.65 -11.51
C ALA A 154 2.24 15.58 -10.32
N LEU A 155 1.84 16.82 -10.58
CA LEU A 155 1.47 17.77 -9.53
C LEU A 155 0.21 17.31 -8.78
N GLU A 156 -0.81 16.81 -9.49
CA GLU A 156 -1.98 16.21 -8.86
C GLU A 156 -1.60 14.97 -8.03
N GLY A 157 -0.68 14.15 -8.54
CA GLY A 157 -0.10 13.03 -7.80
C GLY A 157 0.57 13.46 -6.49
N ALA A 158 1.30 14.58 -6.49
CA ALA A 158 1.93 15.14 -5.29
C ALA A 158 0.88 15.60 -4.27
N LEU A 159 -0.10 16.42 -4.70
CA LEU A 159 -1.12 16.96 -3.82
C LEU A 159 -2.04 15.87 -3.25
N SER A 160 -2.46 14.91 -4.08
CA SER A 160 -3.32 13.79 -3.66
C SER A 160 -2.63 12.81 -2.70
N SER A 161 -1.28 12.74 -2.75
CA SER A 161 -0.48 11.91 -1.85
C SER A 161 -0.05 12.62 -0.55
N GLY A 162 -0.47 13.87 -0.37
CA GLY A 162 -0.29 14.61 0.89
C GLY A 162 0.84 15.63 0.88
N PHE A 163 1.31 16.09 -0.29
CA PHE A 163 2.18 17.26 -0.36
C PHE A 163 1.47 18.49 0.23
N ASP A 164 2.11 19.15 1.20
CA ASP A 164 1.47 20.15 2.06
C ASP A 164 2.03 21.58 1.92
N ASP A 165 3.10 21.77 1.16
CA ASP A 165 3.74 23.08 0.94
C ASP A 165 3.08 23.84 -0.24
N PHE A 166 1.80 24.17 -0.10
CA PHE A 166 1.02 24.83 -1.15
C PHE A 166 1.58 26.19 -1.56
N ASP A 167 2.17 26.92 -0.61
CA ASP A 167 2.79 28.23 -0.89
C ASP A 167 3.96 28.09 -1.85
N LYS A 168 4.75 27.03 -1.67
CA LYS A 168 5.81 26.68 -2.62
C LYS A 168 5.25 26.32 -3.98
N VAL A 169 4.17 25.53 -4.08
CA VAL A 169 3.54 25.20 -5.38
C VAL A 169 3.17 26.47 -6.16
N ARG A 170 2.66 27.50 -5.47
CA ARG A 170 2.22 28.76 -6.11
C ARG A 170 3.37 29.69 -6.51
N THR A 171 4.53 29.57 -5.86
CA THR A 171 5.64 30.53 -5.99
C THR A 171 6.90 29.95 -6.60
N ASP A 172 7.00 28.63 -6.75
CA ASP A 172 8.20 27.96 -7.27
C ASP A 172 8.43 28.31 -8.74
N ALA A 173 9.59 28.92 -9.02
CA ALA A 173 10.00 29.30 -10.36
C ALA A 173 10.11 28.09 -11.31
N ASN A 174 10.37 26.88 -10.79
CA ASN A 174 10.43 25.68 -11.60
C ASN A 174 9.04 25.30 -12.15
N LEU A 175 7.96 25.73 -11.50
CA LEU A 175 6.58 25.52 -11.94
C LEU A 175 6.04 26.66 -12.80
N ALA A 176 6.86 27.67 -13.15
CA ALA A 176 6.39 28.85 -13.86
C ALA A 176 5.71 28.55 -15.21
N ALA A 177 6.14 27.52 -15.95
CA ALA A 177 5.49 27.12 -17.19
C ALA A 177 4.09 26.52 -16.92
N LEU A 178 3.98 25.66 -15.90
CA LEU A 178 2.72 25.07 -15.47
C LEU A 178 1.74 26.08 -14.87
N SER A 179 2.23 27.03 -14.06
CA SER A 179 1.37 27.99 -13.35
C SER A 179 0.60 28.94 -14.26
N ASN A 180 1.04 29.09 -15.52
CA ASN A 180 0.35 29.87 -16.55
C ASN A 180 -0.77 29.09 -17.27
N THR A 181 -1.02 27.82 -16.90
CA THR A 181 -2.04 26.98 -17.53
C THR A 181 -3.36 27.03 -16.76
N GLU A 182 -4.48 26.94 -17.49
CA GLU A 182 -5.81 26.84 -16.87
C GLU A 182 -5.95 25.59 -15.98
N GLY A 183 -5.28 24.49 -16.35
CA GLY A 183 -5.29 23.24 -15.58
C GLY A 183 -4.64 23.38 -14.21
N PHE A 184 -3.59 24.21 -14.10
CA PHE A 184 -2.96 24.49 -12.81
C PHE A 184 -3.91 25.22 -11.86
N GLU A 185 -4.60 26.26 -12.34
CA GLU A 185 -5.56 27.01 -11.52
C GLU A 185 -6.70 26.11 -11.01
N GLN A 186 -7.24 25.25 -11.88
CA GLN A 186 -8.28 24.28 -11.51
C GLN A 186 -7.77 23.29 -10.45
N LEU A 187 -6.54 22.81 -10.61
CA LEU A 187 -5.93 21.89 -9.67
C LEU A 187 -5.71 22.55 -8.30
N ILE A 188 -5.13 23.74 -8.25
CA ILE A 188 -4.93 24.47 -7.00
C ILE A 188 -6.26 24.75 -6.31
N ARG A 189 -7.28 25.20 -7.05
CA ARG A 189 -8.61 25.45 -6.49
C ARG A 189 -9.23 24.21 -5.83
N LYS A 190 -9.01 23.02 -6.38
CA LYS A 190 -9.49 21.74 -5.81
C LYS A 190 -8.89 21.44 -4.44
N TYR A 191 -7.64 21.84 -4.19
CA TYR A 191 -6.95 21.60 -2.92
C TYR A 191 -6.95 22.83 -1.99
N ASP A 192 -7.25 24.01 -2.50
CA ASP A 192 -7.44 25.26 -1.74
C ASP A 192 -8.82 25.36 -1.08
N GLU A 193 -9.77 24.49 -1.44
CA GLU A 193 -11.07 24.48 -0.77
C GLU A 193 -10.84 24.33 0.74
N PRO A 194 -11.27 25.32 1.54
CA PRO A 194 -10.99 25.29 2.96
C PRO A 194 -11.75 24.12 3.55
N ILE A 195 -11.00 23.10 3.99
CA ILE A 195 -11.48 21.99 4.83
C ILE A 195 -12.26 22.54 6.05
N ILE A 196 -12.04 23.82 6.38
CA ILE A 196 -12.86 24.58 7.31
C ILE A 196 -13.67 25.65 6.55
N ASN A 197 -14.86 25.29 6.09
CA ASN A 197 -15.87 26.26 5.64
C ASN A 197 -15.99 27.37 6.70
N GLU A 198 -15.79 28.65 6.34
CA GLU A 198 -15.97 29.77 7.27
C GLU A 198 -17.36 29.72 7.93
N ASN A 199 -18.36 29.17 7.24
CA ASN A 199 -19.68 28.92 7.82
C ASN A 199 -19.65 27.85 8.92
N ALA A 200 -18.82 26.81 8.81
CA ALA A 200 -18.62 25.82 9.88
C ALA A 200 -17.93 26.44 11.12
N VAL A 201 -16.93 27.32 10.91
CA VAL A 201 -16.31 28.08 12.02
C VAL A 201 -17.30 29.04 12.66
N ARG A 202 -18.12 29.72 11.85
CA ARG A 202 -19.14 30.67 12.33
C ARG A 202 -20.26 29.96 13.08
N VAL A 203 -20.69 28.79 12.62
CA VAL A 203 -21.68 27.95 13.31
C VAL A 203 -21.11 27.41 14.62
N LEU A 204 -19.86 26.95 14.64
CA LEU A 204 -19.20 26.53 15.88
C LEU A 204 -19.04 27.72 16.85
N LYS A 205 -18.61 28.90 16.38
CA LYS A 205 -18.53 30.10 17.22
C LYS A 205 -19.88 30.51 17.80
N ASN A 206 -20.96 30.44 17.01
CA ASN A 206 -22.31 30.74 17.50
C ASN A 206 -22.80 29.70 18.51
N LEU A 207 -22.45 28.43 18.32
CA LEU A 207 -22.77 27.33 19.24
C LEU A 207 -22.02 27.48 20.58
N PHE A 208 -20.75 27.90 20.55
CA PHE A 208 -19.94 28.13 21.76
C PHE A 208 -20.17 29.49 22.42
N SER A 209 -20.72 30.47 21.71
CA SER A 209 -21.12 31.77 22.29
C SER A 209 -22.45 31.71 23.02
N PHE A 210 -23.30 30.70 22.77
CA PHE A 210 -24.59 30.50 23.44
C PHE A 210 -24.48 29.98 24.88
N GLY A 211 -23.27 29.67 25.37
CA GLY A 211 -23.03 29.13 26.71
C GLY A 211 -22.38 30.10 27.72
N ARG A 212 -22.18 31.38 27.37
CA ARG A 212 -21.68 32.40 28.30
C ARG A 212 -22.62 33.60 28.34
N GLY A 213 -23.66 33.49 29.16
CA GLY A 213 -24.57 34.60 29.41
C GLY A 213 -25.85 34.16 30.09
N GLN A 214 -25.75 33.70 31.33
CA GLN A 214 -26.79 33.82 32.37
C GLN A 214 -26.18 33.34 33.69
N ASP A 215 -25.44 34.25 34.34
CA ASP A 215 -25.42 34.31 35.81
C ASP A 215 -25.80 35.77 36.10
N GLU A 216 -27.05 35.94 36.56
CA GLU A 216 -27.70 37.19 36.95
C GLU A 216 -27.17 37.69 38.32
N ASP A 217 -27.20 39.01 38.48
CA ASP A 217 -27.33 39.82 39.72
C ASP A 217 -26.36 39.64 40.90
#